data_AF-A0A2V6Q7C8-F1
#
_entry.id   AF-A0A2V6Q7C8-F1
#
_cell.length_a   1.000
_cell.length_b   1.000
_cell.length_c   1.000
_cell.angle_alpha   90.00
_cell.angle_beta   90.00
_cell.angle_gamma   90.00
#
_symmetry.space_group_name_H-M   'P 1'
#
loop_
_entity.id
_entity.type
_entity.pdbx_description
1 polymer ?
#
loop_
_entity_poly.entity_id
_entity_poly.type
_entity_poly.pdbx_seq_one_letter_code
_entity_poly.pdbx_strand_id
1 'polypeptide(L)'
;MAFDGEKFIDRFNTVWNGHDVEGILDMMTDDVIFEASFGKDPWGSRVVGKKTLRDFLGDMFERIPDVRWDETRHFACPEIAVVEWVTTGTPRGAGRYEVHGCDILALRDGQIAAKRSYRKASL
;
A
#
# COMPACT_ATOMS: atom_id res chain seq x y z
N MET A 1 0.70 16.62 19.48
CA MET A 1 -0.03 17.30 18.38
C MET A 1 -1.16 16.38 17.97
N ALA A 2 -2.30 16.93 17.55
CA ALA A 2 -3.38 16.12 16.99
C ALA A 2 -2.89 15.42 15.71
N PHE A 3 -3.44 14.23 15.42
CA PHE A 3 -3.19 13.54 14.16
C PHE A 3 -3.69 14.40 12.99
N ASP A 4 -2.83 14.60 12.00
CA ASP A 4 -3.13 15.34 10.78
C ASP A 4 -3.34 14.33 9.64
N GLY A 5 -4.61 14.05 9.33
CA GLY A 5 -5.00 13.04 8.36
C GLY A 5 -4.54 13.37 6.94
N GLU A 6 -4.71 14.62 6.50
CA GLU A 6 -4.29 15.08 5.17
C GLU A 6 -2.78 14.91 4.99
N LYS A 7 -2.01 15.37 5.98
CA LYS A 7 -0.54 15.22 5.95
C LYS A 7 -0.10 13.76 5.95
N PHE A 8 -0.83 12.88 6.65
CA PHE A 8 -0.56 11.45 6.64
C PHE A 8 -0.79 10.85 5.25
N ILE A 9 -1.88 11.21 4.58
CA ILE A 9 -2.22 10.75 3.23
C ILE A 9 -1.24 11.29 2.19
N ASP A 10 -0.88 12.57 2.24
CA ASP A 10 0.12 13.18 1.36
C ASP A 10 1.47 12.44 1.44
N ARG A 11 1.91 12.13 2.67
CA ARG A 11 3.14 11.34 2.88
C ARG A 11 2.99 9.94 2.32
N PHE A 12 1.86 9.26 2.61
CA PHE A 12 1.58 7.92 2.12
C PHE A 12 1.67 7.87 0.59
N ASN A 13 0.96 8.76 -0.12
CA ASN A 13 0.97 8.80 -1.58
C ASN A 13 2.36 9.12 -2.15
N THR A 14 3.11 10.00 -1.49
CA THR A 14 4.45 10.39 -1.91
C THR A 14 5.42 9.22 -1.85
N VAL A 15 5.48 8.49 -0.72
CA VAL A 15 6.43 7.36 -0.57
C VAL A 15 6.06 6.18 -1.46
N TRP A 16 4.75 5.90 -1.64
CA TRP A 16 4.29 4.82 -2.51
C TRP A 16 4.54 5.11 -3.99
N ASN A 17 4.23 6.32 -4.48
CA ASN A 17 4.46 6.66 -5.88
C ASN A 17 5.92 7.04 -6.19
N GLY A 18 6.73 7.32 -5.17
CA GLY A 18 8.18 7.49 -5.29
C GLY A 18 8.96 6.17 -5.25
N HIS A 19 8.27 5.04 -5.07
CA HIS A 19 8.88 3.72 -4.82
C HIS A 19 9.92 3.75 -3.68
N ASP A 20 9.69 4.62 -2.69
CA ASP A 20 10.59 4.85 -1.56
C ASP A 20 10.35 3.79 -0.48
N VAL A 21 11.07 2.67 -0.59
CA VAL A 21 10.95 1.54 0.34
C VAL A 21 11.21 1.97 1.79
N GLU A 22 12.20 2.83 2.04
CA GLU A 22 12.51 3.29 3.39
C GLU A 22 11.40 4.20 3.91
N GLY A 23 10.96 5.16 3.10
CA GLY A 23 9.84 6.04 3.44
C GLY A 23 8.55 5.29 3.73
N ILE A 24 8.26 4.22 2.98
CA ILE A 24 7.12 3.32 3.24
C ILE A 24 7.30 2.63 4.60
N LEU A 25 8.46 2.01 4.85
CA LEU A 25 8.72 1.27 6.09
C LEU A 25 8.71 2.17 7.33
N ASP A 26 9.14 3.43 7.21
CA ASP A 26 9.11 4.41 8.29
C ASP A 26 7.68 4.76 8.74
N MET A 27 6.70 4.62 7.85
CA MET A 27 5.28 4.81 8.18
C MET A 27 4.66 3.58 8.85
N MET A 28 5.36 2.46 8.93
CA MET A 28 4.82 1.18 9.45
C MET A 28 5.29 0.93 10.88
N THR A 29 4.53 0.14 11.64
CA THR A 29 5.03 -0.44 12.90
C THR A 29 6.01 -1.59 12.61
N ASP A 30 6.83 -1.96 13.58
CA ASP A 30 7.83 -3.02 13.40
C ASP A 30 7.20 -4.40 13.17
N ASP A 31 6.01 -4.62 13.73
CA ASP A 31 5.17 -5.82 13.64
C ASP A 31 4.08 -5.73 12.56
N VAL A 32 4.19 -4.80 11.60
CA VAL A 32 3.15 -4.53 10.59
C VAL A 32 2.66 -5.79 9.87
N ILE A 33 1.34 -5.88 9.67
CA ILE A 33 0.73 -6.88 8.80
C ILE A 33 0.42 -6.24 7.45
N PHE A 34 1.04 -6.73 6.39
CA PHE A 34 0.78 -6.30 5.02
C PHE A 34 0.05 -7.40 4.26
N GLU A 35 -1.12 -7.10 3.71
CA GLU A 35 -1.91 -7.99 2.87
C GLU A 35 -2.04 -7.39 1.48
N ALA A 36 -1.38 -8.02 0.51
CA ALA A 36 -1.48 -7.64 -0.89
C ALA A 36 -2.80 -8.14 -1.47
N SER A 37 -3.37 -7.38 -2.41
CA SER A 37 -4.60 -7.72 -3.14
C SER A 37 -4.47 -8.92 -4.10
N PHE A 38 -3.32 -9.59 -4.13
CA PHE A 38 -3.04 -10.76 -4.94
C PHE A 38 -2.45 -11.86 -4.08
N GLY A 39 -2.74 -13.11 -4.40
CA GLY A 39 -2.27 -14.28 -3.67
C GLY A 39 -3.33 -15.38 -3.71
N LYS A 40 -2.95 -16.58 -3.27
CA LYS A 40 -3.83 -17.76 -3.29
C LYS A 40 -4.77 -17.84 -2.09
N ASP A 41 -4.41 -17.18 -0.99
CA ASP A 41 -5.16 -17.24 0.27
C ASP A 41 -6.29 -16.19 0.27
N PRO A 42 -7.32 -16.33 1.14
CA PRO A 42 -8.46 -15.40 1.17
C PRO A 42 -8.10 -13.93 1.44
N TRP A 43 -6.93 -13.69 2.05
CA TRP A 43 -6.36 -12.35 2.32
C TRP A 43 -5.29 -11.95 1.30
N GLY A 44 -5.16 -12.68 0.20
CA GLY A 44 -4.06 -12.54 -0.75
C GLY A 44 -2.71 -12.96 -0.14
N SER A 45 -1.63 -12.28 -0.49
CA SER A 45 -0.28 -12.56 0.03
C SER A 45 -0.09 -11.75 1.31
N ARG A 46 0.27 -12.43 2.40
CA ARG A 46 0.52 -11.78 3.69
C ARG A 46 2.01 -11.74 4.02
N VAL A 47 2.48 -10.59 4.47
CA VAL A 47 3.82 -10.35 5.00
C VAL A 47 3.70 -9.77 6.41
N VAL A 48 4.56 -10.21 7.33
CA VAL A 48 4.59 -9.74 8.71
C VAL A 48 5.97 -9.17 9.04
N GLY A 49 5.97 -7.95 9.56
CA GLY A 49 7.14 -7.21 10.01
C GLY A 49 7.94 -6.52 8.91
N LYS A 50 8.62 -5.41 9.28
CA LYS A 50 9.34 -4.53 8.33
C LYS A 50 10.40 -5.24 7.50
N LYS A 51 11.14 -6.18 8.10
CA LYS A 51 12.22 -6.89 7.42
C LYS A 51 11.70 -7.65 6.20
N THR A 52 10.68 -8.48 6.40
CA THR A 52 10.07 -9.27 5.31
C THR A 52 9.33 -8.36 4.32
N LEU A 53 8.74 -7.26 4.81
CA LEU A 53 8.05 -6.30 3.94
C LEU A 53 9.01 -5.56 3.00
N ARG A 54 10.22 -5.24 3.45
CA ARG A 54 11.27 -4.63 2.62
C ARG A 54 11.55 -5.46 1.37
N ASP A 55 11.82 -6.75 1.55
CA ASP A 55 12.15 -7.66 0.45
C ASP A 55 10.96 -7.78 -0.51
N PHE A 56 9.75 -7.92 0.03
CA PHE A 56 8.52 -7.99 -0.76
C PHE A 56 8.27 -6.74 -1.61
N LEU A 57 8.51 -5.54 -1.06
CA LEU A 57 8.37 -4.27 -1.79
C LEU A 57 9.43 -4.14 -2.89
N GLY A 58 10.68 -4.52 -2.59
CA GLY A 58 11.75 -4.57 -3.59
C GLY A 58 11.37 -5.42 -4.80
N ASP A 59 10.98 -6.67 -4.56
CA ASP A 59 10.54 -7.59 -5.61
C ASP A 59 9.35 -7.03 -6.41
N MET A 60 8.39 -6.39 -5.73
CA MET A 60 7.22 -5.79 -6.36
C MET A 60 7.60 -4.65 -7.32
N PHE A 61 8.46 -3.74 -6.89
CA PHE A 61 8.91 -2.61 -7.72
C PHE A 61 9.85 -3.05 -8.84
N GLU A 62 10.69 -4.07 -8.63
CA GLU A 62 11.47 -4.67 -9.71
C GLU A 62 10.59 -5.32 -10.78
N ARG A 63 9.51 -5.99 -10.36
CA ARG A 63 8.55 -6.66 -11.25
C ARG A 63 7.68 -5.68 -12.03
N ILE A 64 7.28 -4.56 -11.44
CA ILE A 64 6.41 -3.54 -12.06
C ILE A 64 7.02 -2.14 -11.83
N PRO A 65 8.10 -1.77 -12.54
CA PRO A 65 8.86 -0.53 -12.27
C PRO A 65 8.12 0.77 -12.55
N ASP A 66 7.01 0.73 -13.27
CA ASP A 66 6.16 1.87 -13.60
C ASP A 66 4.84 1.86 -12.81
N VAL A 67 4.72 1.02 -11.77
CA VAL A 67 3.50 0.95 -10.96
C VAL A 67 3.21 2.29 -10.31
N ARG A 68 1.96 2.74 -10.43
CA ARG A 68 1.52 4.01 -9.86
C ARG A 68 0.10 3.87 -9.31
N TRP A 69 -0.17 4.57 -8.22
CA TRP A 69 -1.47 4.69 -7.58
C TRP A 69 -1.94 6.13 -7.65
N ASP A 70 -2.90 6.40 -8.53
CA ASP A 70 -3.55 7.70 -8.59
C ASP A 70 -4.71 7.71 -7.60
N GLU A 71 -4.56 8.49 -6.53
CA GLU A 71 -5.60 8.67 -5.51
C GLU A 71 -6.87 9.23 -6.16
N THR A 72 -8.02 8.69 -5.74
CA THR A 72 -9.33 9.18 -6.12
C THR A 72 -10.09 9.79 -4.96
N ARG A 73 -10.02 9.17 -3.78
CA ARG A 73 -10.68 9.57 -2.53
C ARG A 73 -9.91 9.02 -1.34
N HIS A 74 -9.96 9.72 -0.21
CA HIS A 74 -9.41 9.20 1.03
C HIS A 74 -10.26 9.60 2.25
N PHE A 75 -9.98 8.94 3.37
CA PHE A 75 -10.45 9.31 4.71
C PHE A 75 -9.36 8.92 5.71
N ALA A 76 -9.07 9.77 6.69
CA ALA A 76 -8.07 9.46 7.71
C ALA A 76 -8.44 10.02 9.08
N CYS A 77 -8.36 9.17 10.10
CA CYS A 77 -8.43 9.53 11.51
C CYS A 77 -7.33 8.76 12.29
N PRO A 78 -7.10 9.05 13.58
CA PRO A 78 -5.98 8.48 14.34
C PRO A 78 -5.88 6.95 14.34
N GLU A 79 -7.00 6.25 14.18
CA GLU A 79 -7.11 4.79 14.26
C GLU A 79 -7.16 4.10 12.89
N ILE A 80 -7.62 4.80 11.84
CA ILE A 80 -7.80 4.21 10.52
C ILE A 80 -7.64 5.26 9.41
N ALA A 81 -6.99 4.85 8.32
CA ALA A 81 -7.01 5.57 7.05
C ALA A 81 -7.47 4.64 5.92
N VAL A 82 -8.17 5.22 4.95
CA VAL A 82 -8.65 4.54 3.74
C VAL A 82 -8.24 5.38 2.54
N VAL A 83 -7.63 4.76 1.54
CA VAL A 83 -7.23 5.41 0.28
C VAL A 83 -7.79 4.62 -0.88
N GLU A 84 -8.71 5.22 -1.64
CA GLU A 84 -9.19 4.68 -2.91
C GLU A 84 -8.32 5.18 -4.06
N TRP A 85 -7.99 4.30 -5.00
CA TRP A 85 -7.09 4.62 -6.09
C TRP A 85 -7.44 3.91 -7.39
N VAL A 86 -6.85 4.40 -8.47
CA VAL A 86 -6.65 3.64 -9.72
C VAL A 86 -5.17 3.27 -9.79
N THR A 87 -4.86 1.98 -9.90
CA THR A 87 -3.49 1.52 -10.13
C THR A 87 -3.28 1.26 -11.61
N THR A 88 -2.19 1.77 -12.14
CA THR A 88 -1.66 1.39 -13.45
C THR A 88 -0.26 0.81 -13.30
N GLY A 89 0.15 -0.01 -14.26
CA GLY A 89 1.51 -0.52 -14.36
C GLY A 89 1.67 -1.56 -15.45
N THR A 90 2.91 -1.88 -15.78
CA THR A 90 3.32 -2.80 -16.84
C THR A 90 4.28 -3.85 -16.26
N PRO A 91 3.76 -4.99 -15.76
CA PRO A 91 4.63 -6.04 -15.23
C PRO A 91 5.58 -6.54 -16.31
N ARG A 92 6.83 -6.83 -15.93
CA ARG A 92 7.82 -7.41 -16.86
C ARG A 92 7.27 -8.68 -17.51
N GLY A 93 7.25 -8.70 -18.84
CA GLY A 93 6.76 -9.84 -19.62
C GLY A 93 5.23 -9.95 -19.72
N ALA A 94 4.48 -8.95 -19.24
CA ALA A 94 3.03 -8.87 -19.37
C ALA A 94 2.58 -7.53 -19.97
N GLY A 95 1.29 -7.42 -20.31
CA GLY A 95 0.70 -6.17 -20.79
C GLY A 95 0.45 -5.16 -19.66
N ARG A 96 0.27 -3.89 -20.04
CA ARG A 96 -0.19 -2.83 -19.14
C ARG A 96 -1.55 -3.20 -18.55
N TYR A 97 -1.74 -2.93 -17.26
CA TYR A 97 -3.03 -3.07 -16.58
C TYR A 97 -3.47 -1.73 -15.98
N GLU A 98 -4.77 -1.64 -15.73
CA GLU A 98 -5.43 -0.54 -15.03
C GLU A 98 -6.56 -1.14 -14.18
N VAL A 99 -6.62 -0.80 -12.89
CA VAL A 99 -7.58 -1.42 -11.96
C VAL A 99 -7.90 -0.49 -10.79
N HIS A 100 -9.19 -0.42 -10.45
CA HIS A 100 -9.65 0.26 -9.24
C HIS A 100 -9.42 -0.59 -8.01
N GLY A 101 -9.03 0.07 -6.91
CA GLY A 101 -8.83 -0.57 -5.63
C GLY A 101 -8.85 0.41 -4.47
N CYS A 102 -8.55 -0.12 -3.30
CA CYS A 102 -8.34 0.68 -2.11
C CYS A 102 -7.37 0.01 -1.15
N ASP A 103 -6.80 0.82 -0.26
CA ASP A 103 -6.06 0.38 0.89
C ASP A 103 -6.80 0.74 2.17
N ILE A 104 -6.94 -0.23 3.07
CA ILE A 104 -7.43 -0.03 4.44
C ILE A 104 -6.23 -0.12 5.37
N LEU A 105 -5.95 0.97 6.08
CA LEU A 105 -4.78 1.17 6.92
C LEU A 105 -5.22 1.25 8.39
N ALA A 106 -4.97 0.21 9.18
CA ALA A 106 -5.15 0.27 10.62
C ALA A 106 -3.93 0.99 11.24
N LEU A 107 -4.19 2.04 12.02
CA LEU A 107 -3.15 2.89 12.60
C LEU A 107 -2.98 2.63 14.10
N ARG A 108 -1.74 2.72 14.56
CA ARG A 108 -1.35 2.67 15.97
C ARG A 108 -0.26 3.72 16.19
N ASP A 109 -0.55 4.71 17.05
CA ASP A 109 0.37 5.81 17.37
C ASP A 109 0.90 6.56 16.12
N GLY A 110 0.04 6.76 15.12
CA GLY A 110 0.38 7.45 13.87
C GLY A 110 1.18 6.62 12.86
N GLN A 111 1.41 5.32 13.14
CA GLN A 111 2.03 4.37 12.23
C GLN A 111 1.02 3.32 11.75
N ILE A 112 1.24 2.75 10.57
CA ILE A 112 0.43 1.70 9.99
C ILE A 112 0.80 0.36 10.64
N ALA A 113 -0.12 -0.17 11.44
CA ALA A 113 0.00 -1.50 12.04
C ALA A 113 -0.54 -2.61 11.13
N ALA A 114 -1.47 -2.29 10.22
CA ALA A 114 -1.85 -3.18 9.15
C ALA A 114 -2.25 -2.42 7.88
N LYS A 115 -1.83 -2.93 6.71
CA LYS A 115 -2.28 -2.46 5.40
C LYS A 115 -2.92 -3.62 4.66
N ARG A 116 -4.18 -3.44 4.24
CA ARG A 116 -4.92 -4.42 3.44
C ARG A 116 -5.33 -3.80 2.13
N SER A 117 -4.81 -4.34 1.04
CA SER A 117 -5.13 -3.88 -0.31
C SER A 117 -6.26 -4.71 -0.91
N TYR A 118 -7.22 -4.04 -1.54
CA TYR A 118 -8.32 -4.66 -2.28
C TYR A 118 -8.37 -4.11 -3.70
N ARG A 119 -8.77 -4.95 -4.66
CA ARG A 119 -8.95 -4.56 -6.07
C ARG A 119 -10.22 -5.16 -6.63
N LYS A 120 -10.81 -4.50 -7.63
CA LYS A 120 -11.84 -5.13 -8.47
C LYS A 120 -11.23 -6.31 -9.20
N ALA A 121 -11.88 -7.47 -9.10
CA ALA A 121 -11.53 -8.65 -9.88
C ALA A 121 -12.46 -8.76 -11.09
N SER A 122 -11.91 -9.16 -12.23
CA SER A 122 -12.69 -9.69 -13.34
C SER A 122 -13.09 -11.13 -13.00
N LEU A 123 -14.38 -11.45 -13.13
CA LEU A 123 -14.93 -12.80 -12.99
C LEU A 123 -14.55 -13.68 -14.19
#